data_AF-A0A7K0CGA0-F1
#
_entry.id   AF-A0A7K0CGA0-F1
#
_cell.length_a   1.000
_cell.length_b   1.000
_cell.length_c   1.000
_cell.angle_alpha   90.00
_cell.angle_beta   90.00
_cell.angle_gamma   90.00
#
_symmetry.space_group_name_H-M   'P 1'
#
loop_
_entity.id
_entity.type
_entity.pdbx_description
1 polymer ?
#
loop_
_entity_poly.entity_id
_entity_poly.type
_entity_poly.pdbx_seq_one_letter_code
_entity_poly.pdbx_strand_id
1 'polypeptide(L)'
;MGADAPTRERAVLDSAQVAGVRLYTRAPLTLSWLSRSVVPVARSMQDDGVPIVYLRRGWLHGTHVDIVARGSRQSEEGWRRIADRLDAGVLDPSTALSDEKYLAQAREFGRLEAVPPPYLPMREHGAVRFLTADDLVSAEPRLDRLRDIASNVMSGPLLRAIDDLAGRREDPAVRLAEAFTALADTHVLGAGYGVFSLRSHAEAFFAWAKPTADARPAFAKRLAAESARLRPVVEERLGDRPSPAAAAWRTAFAYCAGALDSSVADGTLSLELLDSITASQDRSAMGPPGAPEAVPTGDSPDSAFHRVVDESGVIADPPKWFASYRLLVNLFYQQLPLLTVSPMQRYYMCYAISELVDDVLGESWQNRLSRQRGDVR
;
A
#
# COMPACT_ATOMS: atom_id res chain seq x y z
N MET A 1 6.08 -8.95 50.91
CA MET A 1 7.31 -9.27 50.14
C MET A 1 6.82 -10.04 48.92
N GLY A 2 6.42 -9.43 47.82
CA GLY A 2 7.12 -8.43 47.01
C GLY A 2 7.41 -9.13 45.70
N ALA A 3 6.41 -9.17 44.81
CA ALA A 3 6.47 -9.88 43.53
C ALA A 3 7.40 -9.14 42.57
N ASP A 4 8.42 -9.83 42.08
CA ASP A 4 9.35 -9.31 41.08
C ASP A 4 8.61 -9.03 39.76
N ALA A 5 8.65 -7.77 39.35
CA ALA A 5 8.25 -7.36 38.00
C ALA A 5 9.32 -7.82 37.00
N PRO A 6 8.94 -8.26 35.79
CA PRO A 6 9.91 -8.67 34.78
C PRO A 6 10.72 -7.46 34.30
N THR A 7 12.04 -7.59 34.45
CA THR A 7 13.05 -6.61 34.08
C THR A 7 13.06 -6.39 32.57
N ARG A 8 12.67 -5.18 32.13
CA ARG A 8 12.86 -4.72 30.74
C ARG A 8 14.36 -4.72 30.42
N GLU A 9 14.76 -5.51 29.44
CA GLU A 9 16.13 -5.58 28.93
C GLU A 9 16.55 -4.18 28.42
N ARG A 10 17.49 -3.54 29.13
CA ARG A 10 18.03 -2.23 28.79
C ARG A 10 19.06 -2.37 27.67
N ALA A 11 18.63 -2.25 26.42
CA ALA A 11 19.54 -1.93 25.32
C ALA A 11 20.04 -0.48 25.51
N VAL A 12 21.36 -0.30 25.53
CA VAL A 12 21.99 1.02 25.51
C VAL A 12 21.78 1.61 24.10
N LEU A 13 21.00 2.70 24.02
CA LEU A 13 20.69 3.38 22.76
C LEU A 13 21.68 4.54 22.56
N ASP A 14 22.31 4.61 21.40
CA ASP A 14 22.93 5.86 20.96
C ASP A 14 21.81 6.77 20.41
N SER A 15 21.47 7.81 21.17
CA SER A 15 20.35 8.72 20.89
C SER A 15 20.40 9.40 19.51
N ALA A 16 21.56 9.38 18.84
CA ALA A 16 21.74 9.90 17.48
C ALA A 16 21.11 9.03 16.36
N GLN A 17 20.56 7.84 16.69
CA GLN A 17 20.18 6.84 15.67
C GLN A 17 18.71 6.44 15.61
N VAL A 18 17.85 6.87 16.56
CA VAL A 18 16.45 6.45 16.56
C VAL A 18 15.66 7.18 15.47
N ALA A 19 15.14 6.41 14.53
CA ALA A 19 14.38 6.86 13.37
C ALA A 19 12.88 6.49 13.43
N GLY A 20 12.44 5.85 14.53
CA GLY A 20 11.05 5.47 14.71
C GLY A 20 10.79 4.60 15.93
N VAL A 21 9.54 4.20 16.06
CA VAL A 21 9.07 3.27 17.10
C VAL A 21 8.12 2.26 16.48
N ARG A 22 8.27 0.99 16.87
CA ARG A 22 7.44 -0.14 16.46
C ARG A 22 6.63 -0.64 17.64
N LEU A 23 5.31 -0.78 17.44
CA LEU A 23 4.38 -1.36 18.41
C LEU A 23 3.87 -2.70 17.90
N TYR A 24 4.13 -3.76 18.66
CA TYR A 24 3.62 -5.10 18.38
C TYR A 24 2.25 -5.33 19.00
N THR A 25 1.39 -6.05 18.28
CA THR A 25 0.09 -6.47 18.78
C THR A 25 -0.24 -7.91 18.36
N ARG A 26 -0.76 -8.69 19.32
CA ARG A 26 -1.39 -9.99 19.06
C ARG A 26 -2.90 -9.89 18.80
N ALA A 27 -3.49 -8.71 18.99
CA ALA A 27 -4.88 -8.46 18.63
C ALA A 27 -5.00 -8.13 17.13
N PRO A 28 -6.18 -8.34 16.52
CA PRO A 28 -6.43 -7.86 15.15
C PRO A 28 -6.22 -6.36 15.03
N LEU A 29 -5.50 -5.94 13.98
CA LEU A 29 -5.33 -4.53 13.68
C LEU A 29 -6.64 -3.98 13.09
N THR A 30 -7.23 -3.00 13.78
CA THR A 30 -8.48 -2.35 13.39
C THR A 30 -8.29 -0.85 13.20
N LEU A 31 -9.13 -0.23 12.36
CA LEU A 31 -9.12 1.22 12.15
C LEU A 31 -9.38 1.97 13.45
N SER A 32 -10.34 1.51 14.27
CA SER A 32 -10.64 2.14 15.56
C SER A 32 -9.47 2.07 16.54
N TRP A 33 -8.68 0.99 16.51
CA TRP A 33 -7.45 0.92 17.31
C TRP A 33 -6.38 1.87 16.77
N LEU A 34 -6.12 1.88 15.46
CA LEU A 34 -5.16 2.81 14.84
C LEU A 34 -5.50 4.27 15.16
N SER A 35 -6.77 4.66 14.94
CA SER A 35 -7.30 6.00 15.16
C SER A 35 -7.13 6.48 16.61
N ARG A 36 -7.28 5.58 17.59
CA ARG A 36 -7.12 5.94 19.02
C ARG A 36 -5.69 5.87 19.52
N SER A 37 -4.94 4.84 19.11
CA SER A 37 -3.68 4.47 19.75
C SER A 37 -2.42 4.89 19.00
N VAL A 38 -2.50 5.11 17.68
CA VAL A 38 -1.33 5.34 16.83
C VAL A 38 -1.41 6.69 16.10
N VAL A 39 -2.55 6.99 15.48
CA VAL A 39 -2.78 8.23 14.72
C VAL A 39 -2.49 9.50 15.54
N PRO A 40 -2.94 9.63 16.81
CA PRO A 40 -2.69 10.84 17.58
C PRO A 40 -1.21 11.06 17.90
N VAL A 41 -0.44 9.97 18.03
CA VAL A 41 1.00 10.05 18.28
C VAL A 41 1.72 10.50 17.01
N ALA A 42 1.40 9.92 15.85
CA ALA A 42 1.99 10.34 14.58
C ALA A 42 1.67 11.80 14.23
N ARG A 43 0.42 12.24 14.43
CA ARG A 43 0.04 13.65 14.21
C ARG A 43 0.77 14.61 15.12
N SER A 44 0.87 14.29 16.41
CA SER A 44 1.63 15.11 17.36
C SER A 44 3.08 15.31 16.90
N MET A 45 3.73 14.28 16.33
CA MET A 45 5.08 14.43 15.79
C MET A 45 5.13 15.31 14.53
N GLN A 46 4.09 15.27 13.69
CA GLN A 46 3.96 16.18 12.54
C GLN A 46 3.76 17.63 13.01
N ASP A 47 2.90 17.84 14.00
CA ASP A 47 2.60 19.15 14.58
C ASP A 47 3.83 19.74 15.31
N ASP A 48 4.65 18.88 15.92
CA ASP A 48 5.95 19.25 16.53
C ASP A 48 7.04 19.56 15.48
N GLY A 49 6.72 19.48 14.18
CA GLY A 49 7.62 19.84 13.08
C GLY A 49 8.69 18.80 12.74
N VAL A 50 8.46 17.52 13.08
CA VAL A 50 9.38 16.45 12.64
C VAL A 50 9.34 16.34 11.11
N PRO A 51 10.49 16.37 10.39
CA PRO A 51 10.49 16.54 8.94
C PRO A 51 9.77 15.45 8.12
N ILE A 52 9.92 14.18 8.53
CA ILE A 52 9.35 13.02 7.86
C ILE A 52 8.65 12.19 8.92
N VAL A 53 7.33 12.07 8.85
CA VAL A 53 6.53 11.21 9.74
C VAL A 53 5.49 10.44 8.95
N TYR A 54 5.51 9.11 9.06
CA TYR A 54 4.51 8.25 8.43
C TYR A 54 4.36 6.92 9.18
N LEU A 55 3.27 6.21 8.88
CA LEU A 55 2.99 4.90 9.43
C LEU A 55 3.45 3.79 8.48
N ARG A 56 3.92 2.67 9.03
CA ARG A 56 4.07 1.41 8.28
C ARG A 56 3.38 0.30 9.02
N ARG A 57 2.79 -0.64 8.29
CA ARG A 57 2.35 -1.92 8.85
C ARG A 57 3.37 -2.99 8.50
N GLY A 58 3.70 -3.85 9.44
CA GLY A 58 4.53 -5.02 9.19
C GLY A 58 3.97 -6.28 9.85
N TRP A 59 4.52 -7.41 9.45
CA TRP A 59 4.04 -8.72 9.88
C TRP A 59 5.13 -9.59 10.50
N LEU A 60 6.41 -9.42 10.14
CA LEU A 60 7.50 -10.30 10.60
C LEU A 60 7.65 -10.29 12.13
N HIS A 61 7.70 -11.48 12.74
CA HIS A 61 7.68 -11.72 14.19
C HIS A 61 6.41 -11.21 14.90
N GLY A 62 5.28 -11.18 14.18
CA GLY A 62 3.98 -10.74 14.67
C GLY A 62 3.54 -9.40 14.07
N THR A 63 2.22 -9.17 14.08
CA THR A 63 1.62 -7.94 13.55
C THR A 63 2.12 -6.72 14.32
N HIS A 64 2.54 -5.68 13.60
CA HIS A 64 3.00 -4.45 14.20
C HIS A 64 2.73 -3.22 13.33
N VAL A 65 2.80 -2.06 13.97
CA VAL A 65 2.76 -0.76 13.32
C VAL A 65 3.98 0.05 13.73
N ASP A 66 4.62 0.65 12.75
CA ASP A 66 5.74 1.55 12.94
C ASP A 66 5.25 2.98 12.80
N ILE A 67 5.66 3.85 13.71
CA ILE A 67 5.73 5.29 13.48
C ILE A 67 7.17 5.57 13.08
N VAL A 68 7.39 5.86 11.80
CA VAL A 68 8.68 6.30 11.28
C VAL A 68 8.75 7.82 11.44
N ALA A 69 9.86 8.33 11.98
CA ALA A 69 10.08 9.75 12.17
C ALA A 69 11.53 10.16 11.82
N ARG A 70 11.85 10.31 10.53
CA ARG A 70 13.21 10.63 10.08
C ARG A 70 13.53 12.11 10.28
N GLY A 71 14.79 12.39 10.64
CA GLY A 71 15.25 13.75 10.95
C GLY A 71 14.73 14.28 12.29
N SER A 72 14.11 13.42 13.11
CA SER A 72 13.71 13.74 14.48
C SER A 72 14.93 14.13 15.32
N ARG A 73 14.76 15.14 16.18
CA ARG A 73 15.76 15.59 17.16
C ARG A 73 15.38 15.21 18.59
N GLN A 74 14.45 14.26 18.75
CA GLN A 74 14.01 13.80 20.05
C GLN A 74 15.16 13.13 20.80
N SER A 75 15.30 13.42 22.10
CA SER A 75 16.21 12.67 22.97
C SER A 75 15.70 11.24 23.17
N GLU A 76 16.53 10.38 23.75
CA GLU A 76 16.12 9.02 24.13
C GLU A 76 14.90 9.04 25.07
N GLU A 77 14.86 9.93 26.06
CA GLU A 77 13.68 10.14 26.92
C GLU A 77 12.48 10.67 26.15
N GLY A 78 12.70 11.50 25.12
CA GLY A 78 11.65 11.94 24.20
C GLY A 78 11.01 10.76 23.48
N TRP A 79 11.81 9.87 22.92
CA TRP A 79 11.35 8.64 22.29
C TRP A 79 10.65 7.69 23.26
N ARG A 80 11.14 7.57 24.51
CA ARG A 80 10.43 6.82 25.55
C ARG A 80 9.05 7.41 25.85
N ARG A 81 8.93 8.73 25.98
CA ARG A 81 7.63 9.40 26.16
C ARG A 81 6.69 9.20 24.98
N ILE A 82 7.21 9.18 23.75
CA ILE A 82 6.43 8.85 22.54
C ILE A 82 5.94 7.41 22.61
N ALA A 83 6.82 6.46 22.97
CA ALA A 83 6.47 5.06 23.14
C ALA A 83 5.42 4.84 24.24
N ASP A 84 5.52 5.55 25.37
CA ASP A 84 4.57 5.43 26.49
C ASP A 84 3.16 5.93 26.14
N ARG A 85 3.01 6.71 25.07
CA ARG A 85 1.70 7.14 24.53
C ARG A 85 1.05 6.08 23.63
N LEU A 86 1.80 5.09 23.19
CA LEU A 86 1.29 4.01 22.34
C LEU A 86 0.60 2.95 23.18
N ASP A 87 -0.65 2.68 22.87
CA ASP A 87 -1.47 1.71 23.60
C ASP A 87 -1.89 0.55 22.70
N ALA A 88 -1.35 -0.65 22.95
CA ALA A 88 -1.78 -1.86 22.25
C ALA A 88 -3.20 -2.31 22.65
N GLY A 89 -3.73 -1.80 23.77
CA GLY A 89 -5.03 -2.12 24.32
C GLY A 89 -5.01 -3.36 25.19
N VAL A 90 -6.20 -3.81 25.59
CA VAL A 90 -6.38 -5.09 26.31
C VAL A 90 -6.40 -6.22 25.29
N LEU A 91 -5.58 -7.25 25.51
CA LEU A 91 -5.61 -8.45 24.70
C LEU A 91 -6.80 -9.33 25.09
N ASP A 92 -7.80 -9.41 24.23
CA ASP A 92 -8.87 -10.41 24.35
C ASP A 92 -8.35 -11.79 23.93
N PRO A 93 -8.30 -12.78 24.85
CA PRO A 93 -7.81 -14.13 24.54
C PRO A 93 -8.59 -14.82 23.41
N SER A 94 -9.85 -14.46 23.19
CA SER A 94 -10.70 -15.10 22.16
C SER A 94 -10.31 -14.69 20.73
N THR A 95 -9.69 -13.50 20.58
CA THR A 95 -9.27 -12.94 19.30
C THR A 95 -7.75 -12.85 19.14
N ALA A 96 -7.01 -13.14 20.21
CA ALA A 96 -5.55 -13.16 20.20
C ALA A 96 -5.00 -14.17 19.18
N LEU A 97 -4.05 -13.71 18.35
CA LEU A 97 -3.27 -14.59 17.47
C LEU A 97 -2.32 -15.43 18.31
N SER A 98 -2.46 -16.75 18.22
CA SER A 98 -1.46 -17.70 18.72
C SER A 98 -0.32 -17.86 17.73
N ASP A 99 0.86 -18.24 18.22
CA ASP A 99 2.04 -18.54 17.40
C ASP A 99 1.73 -19.58 16.30
N GLU A 100 0.92 -20.59 16.62
CA GLU A 100 0.47 -21.62 15.67
C GLU A 100 -0.38 -21.03 14.54
N LYS A 101 -1.43 -20.26 14.87
CA LYS A 101 -2.31 -19.64 13.87
C LYS A 101 -1.55 -18.64 13.00
N TYR A 102 -0.64 -17.88 13.61
CA TYR A 102 0.16 -16.90 12.91
C TYR A 102 1.21 -17.54 11.98
N LEU A 103 1.83 -18.65 12.38
CA LEU A 103 2.89 -19.29 11.58
C LEU A 103 2.41 -19.70 10.19
N ALA A 104 1.19 -20.20 10.06
CA ALA A 104 0.61 -20.54 8.76
C ALA A 104 0.50 -19.30 7.85
N GLN A 105 0.01 -18.18 8.40
CA GLN A 105 -0.07 -16.92 7.67
C GLN A 105 1.32 -16.37 7.32
N ALA A 106 2.26 -16.41 8.25
CA ALA A 106 3.62 -15.91 8.07
C ALA A 106 4.41 -16.73 7.02
N ARG A 107 4.17 -18.04 6.92
CA ARG A 107 4.74 -18.87 5.85
C ARG A 107 4.25 -18.44 4.48
N GLU A 108 2.97 -18.13 4.37
CA GLU A 108 2.40 -17.67 3.10
C GLU A 108 2.90 -16.26 2.73
N PHE A 109 3.01 -15.35 3.69
CA PHE A 109 3.61 -14.03 3.47
C PHE A 109 5.08 -14.13 3.10
N GLY A 110 5.86 -14.95 3.82
CA GLY A 110 7.28 -15.15 3.51
C GLY A 110 7.49 -15.77 2.13
N ARG A 111 6.63 -16.69 1.70
CA ARG A 111 6.62 -17.20 0.33
C ARG A 111 6.33 -16.08 -0.67
N LEU A 112 5.22 -15.37 -0.50
CA LEU A 112 4.75 -14.35 -1.45
C LEU A 112 5.60 -13.07 -1.47
N GLU A 113 6.36 -12.77 -0.42
CA GLU A 113 7.23 -11.60 -0.31
C GLU A 113 8.72 -11.95 -0.40
N ALA A 114 9.05 -13.23 -0.64
CA ALA A 114 10.42 -13.77 -0.65
C ALA A 114 11.22 -13.44 0.64
N VAL A 115 10.54 -13.48 1.79
CA VAL A 115 11.16 -13.24 3.11
C VAL A 115 11.42 -14.60 3.78
N PRO A 116 12.68 -14.98 4.06
CA PRO A 116 12.99 -16.28 4.65
C PRO A 116 12.62 -16.36 6.14
N PRO A 117 12.40 -17.58 6.69
CA PRO A 117 12.27 -17.81 8.12
C PRO A 117 13.59 -17.48 8.87
N PRO A 118 13.57 -17.36 10.22
CA PRO A 118 12.49 -17.68 11.15
C PRO A 118 11.40 -16.60 11.26
N TYR A 119 10.13 -17.00 11.31
CA TYR A 119 9.00 -16.08 11.53
C TYR A 119 8.58 -15.98 13.00
N LEU A 120 8.97 -16.97 13.82
CA LEU A 120 8.68 -17.06 15.25
C LEU A 120 9.98 -16.87 16.06
N PRO A 121 9.89 -16.56 17.37
CA PRO A 121 8.66 -16.34 18.15
C PRO A 121 7.94 -15.03 17.79
N MET A 122 6.63 -14.97 18.00
CA MET A 122 5.91 -13.71 17.94
C MET A 122 6.31 -12.83 19.12
N ARG A 123 6.52 -11.53 18.88
CA ARG A 123 6.71 -10.56 19.96
C ARG A 123 5.45 -10.49 20.86
N GLU A 124 5.66 -10.10 22.10
CA GLU A 124 4.59 -9.93 23.08
C GLU A 124 3.65 -8.79 22.66
N HIS A 125 2.37 -8.90 23.04
CA HIS A 125 1.41 -7.82 22.80
C HIS A 125 1.79 -6.60 23.64
N GLY A 126 1.85 -5.42 23.00
CA GLY A 126 2.32 -4.20 23.65
C GLY A 126 3.83 -4.05 23.71
N ALA A 127 4.60 -5.01 23.18
CA ALA A 127 6.04 -4.85 23.06
C ALA A 127 6.35 -3.67 22.13
N VAL A 128 7.23 -2.79 22.59
CA VAL A 128 7.73 -1.65 21.82
C VAL A 128 9.20 -1.86 21.49
N ARG A 129 9.58 -1.54 20.25
CA ARG A 129 10.96 -1.51 19.79
C ARG A 129 11.28 -0.15 19.17
N PHE A 130 12.40 0.45 19.54
CA PHE A 130 12.93 1.61 18.84
C PHE A 130 13.60 1.17 17.54
N LEU A 131 13.34 1.91 16.46
CA LEU A 131 13.86 1.63 15.13
C LEU A 131 15.06 2.53 14.86
N THR A 132 16.12 1.98 14.28
CA THR A 132 17.26 2.77 13.79
C THR A 132 17.12 3.08 12.30
N ALA A 133 18.04 3.86 11.75
CA ALA A 133 18.12 4.04 10.30
C ALA A 133 18.29 2.70 9.55
N ASP A 134 19.08 1.78 10.10
CA ASP A 134 19.34 0.46 9.52
C ASP A 134 18.08 -0.41 9.47
N ASP A 135 17.21 -0.31 10.47
CA ASP A 135 15.91 -1.01 10.49
C ASP A 135 14.95 -0.54 9.38
N LEU A 136 15.20 0.63 8.80
CA LEU A 136 14.38 1.24 7.76
C LEU A 136 14.95 1.03 6.34
N VAL A 137 16.17 0.50 6.22
CA VAL A 137 16.78 0.19 4.93
C VAL A 137 16.01 -0.94 4.27
N SER A 138 15.60 -0.74 3.02
CA SER A 138 14.90 -1.78 2.26
C SER A 138 15.86 -2.67 1.46
N ALA A 139 15.31 -3.69 0.80
CA ALA A 139 16.05 -4.51 -0.16
C ALA A 139 16.63 -3.71 -1.35
N GLU A 140 16.08 -2.53 -1.65
CA GLU A 140 16.61 -1.61 -2.65
C GLU A 140 16.81 -0.22 -2.03
N PRO A 141 17.97 0.04 -1.41
CA PRO A 141 18.23 1.27 -0.67
C PRO A 141 18.21 2.54 -1.54
N ARG A 142 18.48 2.44 -2.85
CA ARG A 142 18.45 3.60 -3.75
C ARG A 142 17.08 4.26 -3.81
N LEU A 143 16.01 3.52 -3.51
CA LEU A 143 14.64 4.03 -3.50
C LEU A 143 14.18 4.54 -2.14
N ASP A 144 14.93 4.32 -1.05
CA ASP A 144 14.43 4.57 0.32
C ASP A 144 14.07 6.03 0.56
N ARG A 145 14.87 6.97 0.04
CA ARG A 145 14.55 8.40 0.13
C ARG A 145 13.25 8.75 -0.60
N LEU A 146 13.00 8.17 -1.77
CA LEU A 146 11.77 8.39 -2.52
C LEU A 146 10.57 7.78 -1.79
N ARG A 147 10.75 6.60 -1.18
CA ARG A 147 9.74 5.96 -0.32
C ARG A 147 9.39 6.81 0.88
N ASP A 148 10.40 7.38 1.56
CA ASP A 148 10.19 8.25 2.72
C ASP A 148 9.40 9.50 2.32
N ILE A 149 9.79 10.18 1.22
CA ILE A 149 9.10 11.37 0.71
C ILE A 149 7.63 11.05 0.40
N ALA A 150 7.39 10.01 -0.40
CA ALA A 150 6.05 9.65 -0.81
C ALA A 150 5.18 9.22 0.38
N SER A 151 5.71 8.41 1.29
CA SER A 151 4.98 7.95 2.48
C SER A 151 4.67 9.11 3.43
N ASN A 152 5.60 10.06 3.59
CA ASN A 152 5.39 11.28 4.36
C ASN A 152 4.28 12.16 3.75
N VAL A 153 4.30 12.37 2.45
CA VAL A 153 3.30 13.22 1.76
C VAL A 153 1.92 12.56 1.79
N MET A 154 1.85 11.24 1.58
CA MET A 154 0.61 10.47 1.70
C MET A 154 0.11 10.33 3.14
N SER A 155 0.95 10.59 4.15
CA SER A 155 0.56 10.40 5.56
C SER A 155 -0.64 11.25 5.96
N GLY A 156 -0.74 12.50 5.51
CA GLY A 156 -1.83 13.41 5.82
C GLY A 156 -3.21 12.83 5.44
N PRO A 157 -3.48 12.57 4.14
CA PRO A 157 -4.74 11.96 3.72
C PRO A 157 -4.94 10.54 4.29
N LEU A 158 -3.87 9.75 4.48
CA LEU A 158 -3.96 8.43 5.09
C LEU A 158 -4.47 8.48 6.54
N LEU A 159 -3.87 9.33 7.38
CA LEU A 159 -4.25 9.49 8.78
C LEU A 159 -5.68 10.02 8.92
N ARG A 160 -6.13 10.91 8.02
CA ARG A 160 -7.53 11.36 7.97
C ARG A 160 -8.47 10.23 7.59
N ALA A 161 -8.14 9.47 6.55
CA ALA A 161 -8.95 8.32 6.12
C ALA A 161 -9.09 7.26 7.24
N ILE A 162 -8.04 7.01 8.03
CA ILE A 162 -8.13 6.12 9.19
C ILE A 162 -9.19 6.60 10.18
N ASP A 163 -9.19 7.88 10.55
CA ASP A 163 -10.14 8.44 11.51
C ASP A 163 -11.58 8.47 10.99
N ASP A 164 -11.78 8.92 9.74
CA ASP A 164 -13.11 9.03 9.14
C ASP A 164 -13.79 7.66 9.06
N LEU A 165 -13.03 6.64 8.67
CA LEU A 165 -13.50 5.25 8.59
C LEU A 165 -13.65 4.61 9.97
N ALA A 166 -12.75 4.91 10.92
CA ALA A 166 -12.86 4.44 12.30
C ALA A 166 -14.13 4.97 13.00
N GLY A 167 -14.46 6.23 12.74
CA GLY A 167 -15.67 6.90 13.24
C GLY A 167 -16.95 6.51 12.50
N ARG A 168 -16.87 5.68 11.44
CA ARG A 168 -17.99 5.33 10.54
C ARG A 168 -18.73 6.55 10.01
N ARG A 169 -18.00 7.65 9.79
CA ARG A 169 -18.56 8.90 9.26
C ARG A 169 -18.84 8.79 7.76
N GLU A 170 -18.19 7.84 7.11
CA GLU A 170 -18.08 7.75 5.66
C GLU A 170 -18.17 6.31 5.18
N ASP A 171 -18.63 6.13 3.94
CA ASP A 171 -18.67 4.82 3.30
C ASP A 171 -17.24 4.37 2.92
N PRO A 172 -16.76 3.23 3.45
CA PRO A 172 -15.41 2.74 3.15
C PRO A 172 -15.15 2.50 1.67
N ALA A 173 -16.14 2.04 0.90
CA ALA A 173 -15.94 1.78 -0.52
C ALA A 173 -15.82 3.09 -1.30
N VAL A 174 -16.58 4.12 -0.93
CA VAL A 174 -16.49 5.46 -1.53
C VAL A 174 -15.14 6.10 -1.23
N ARG A 175 -14.69 6.09 0.03
CA ARG A 175 -13.37 6.64 0.41
C ARG A 175 -12.20 5.94 -0.29
N LEU A 176 -12.30 4.63 -0.50
CA LEU A 176 -11.31 3.90 -1.29
C LEU A 176 -11.40 4.27 -2.77
N ALA A 177 -12.60 4.32 -3.35
CA ALA A 177 -12.78 4.75 -4.73
C ALA A 177 -12.20 6.14 -5.01
N GLU A 178 -12.39 7.09 -4.08
CA GLU A 178 -11.81 8.44 -4.18
C GLU A 178 -10.28 8.40 -4.27
N ALA A 179 -9.62 7.60 -3.43
CA ALA A 179 -8.17 7.45 -3.44
C ALA A 179 -7.67 6.75 -4.72
N PHE A 180 -8.32 5.66 -5.15
CA PHE A 180 -7.92 4.94 -6.37
C PHE A 180 -8.13 5.77 -7.63
N THR A 181 -9.24 6.52 -7.71
CA THR A 181 -9.50 7.38 -8.87
C THR A 181 -8.57 8.58 -8.88
N ALA A 182 -8.21 9.14 -7.71
CA ALA A 182 -7.18 10.18 -7.60
C ALA A 182 -5.79 9.67 -8.00
N LEU A 183 -5.46 8.41 -7.70
CA LEU A 183 -4.21 7.79 -8.14
C LEU A 183 -4.19 7.61 -9.67
N ALA A 184 -5.26 7.09 -10.27
CA ALA A 184 -5.35 6.96 -11.72
C ALA A 184 -5.21 8.31 -12.42
N ASP A 185 -5.69 9.39 -11.79
CA ASP A 185 -5.60 10.75 -12.32
C ASP A 185 -4.19 11.34 -12.40
N THR A 186 -3.18 10.70 -11.79
CA THR A 186 -1.78 11.14 -11.95
C THR A 186 -1.15 10.73 -13.28
N HIS A 187 -1.83 9.89 -14.07
CA HIS A 187 -1.41 9.60 -15.42
C HIS A 187 -1.40 10.89 -16.25
N VAL A 188 -0.42 11.05 -17.14
CA VAL A 188 -0.25 12.26 -17.98
C VAL A 188 -1.42 12.59 -18.92
N LEU A 189 -2.37 11.65 -19.06
CA LEU A 189 -3.62 11.79 -19.83
C LEU A 189 -4.87 11.71 -18.95
N GLY A 190 -4.70 11.87 -17.64
CA GLY A 190 -5.75 11.82 -16.63
C GLY A 190 -6.31 10.42 -16.34
N ALA A 191 -7.32 10.38 -15.47
CA ALA A 191 -7.90 9.15 -14.95
C ALA A 191 -8.45 8.22 -16.04
N GLY A 192 -8.89 8.76 -17.18
CA GLY A 192 -9.31 7.96 -18.33
C GLY A 192 -8.25 6.95 -18.76
N TYR A 193 -6.98 7.33 -18.83
CA TYR A 193 -5.92 6.41 -19.24
C TYR A 193 -5.22 5.75 -18.06
N GLY A 194 -5.12 6.44 -16.91
CA GLY A 194 -4.48 5.87 -15.72
C GLY A 194 -5.18 4.61 -15.19
N VAL A 195 -6.49 4.45 -15.42
CA VAL A 195 -7.19 3.21 -15.06
C VAL A 195 -6.69 1.97 -15.80
N PHE A 196 -5.90 2.10 -16.88
CA PHE A 196 -5.29 0.93 -17.52
C PHE A 196 -4.32 0.19 -16.59
N SER A 197 -3.64 0.89 -15.69
CA SER A 197 -2.80 0.21 -14.69
C SER A 197 -3.64 -0.44 -13.59
N LEU A 198 -4.82 0.09 -13.27
CA LEU A 198 -5.77 -0.59 -12.40
C LEU A 198 -6.31 -1.86 -13.07
N ARG A 199 -6.73 -1.77 -14.34
CA ARG A 199 -7.20 -2.90 -15.15
C ARG A 199 -6.12 -3.97 -15.27
N SER A 200 -4.89 -3.60 -15.59
CA SER A 200 -3.73 -4.51 -15.61
C SER A 200 -3.58 -5.25 -14.29
N HIS A 201 -3.64 -4.54 -13.16
CA HIS A 201 -3.50 -5.16 -11.83
C HIS A 201 -4.62 -6.17 -11.52
N ALA A 202 -5.86 -5.87 -11.90
CA ALA A 202 -6.99 -6.79 -11.73
C ALA A 202 -6.89 -8.01 -12.66
N GLU A 203 -6.56 -7.80 -13.94
CA GLU A 203 -6.40 -8.88 -14.93
C GLU A 203 -5.21 -9.79 -14.62
N ALA A 204 -4.11 -9.23 -14.10
CA ALA A 204 -2.97 -10.00 -13.64
C ALA A 204 -3.34 -10.91 -12.46
N PHE A 205 -4.13 -10.40 -11.51
CA PHE A 205 -4.67 -11.22 -10.43
C PHE A 205 -5.57 -12.35 -10.95
N PHE A 206 -6.46 -12.07 -11.89
CA PHE A 206 -7.32 -13.12 -12.44
C PHE A 206 -6.53 -14.19 -13.21
N ALA A 207 -5.50 -13.79 -13.96
CA ALA A 207 -4.61 -14.73 -14.63
C ALA A 207 -3.85 -15.60 -13.62
N TRP A 208 -3.33 -14.99 -12.55
CA TRP A 208 -2.64 -15.69 -11.46
C TRP A 208 -3.55 -16.63 -10.67
N ALA A 209 -4.80 -16.22 -10.39
CA ALA A 209 -5.75 -17.02 -9.61
C ALA A 209 -6.41 -18.15 -10.41
N LYS A 210 -6.40 -18.07 -11.75
CA LYS A 210 -7.04 -19.00 -12.70
C LYS A 210 -6.85 -20.49 -12.39
N PRO A 211 -5.67 -20.99 -11.93
CA PRO A 211 -5.51 -22.39 -11.57
C PRO A 211 -6.40 -22.86 -10.41
N THR A 212 -6.94 -21.94 -9.61
CA THR A 212 -7.68 -22.24 -8.38
C THR A 212 -9.11 -21.71 -8.40
N ALA A 213 -9.34 -20.50 -8.92
CA ALA A 213 -10.67 -19.88 -8.97
C ALA A 213 -10.74 -18.75 -10.00
N ASP A 214 -11.94 -18.52 -10.56
CA ASP A 214 -12.26 -17.29 -11.31
C ASP A 214 -13.09 -16.33 -10.44
N ALA A 215 -12.49 -15.21 -10.05
CA ALA A 215 -13.12 -14.19 -9.21
C ALA A 215 -13.99 -13.19 -9.99
N ARG A 216 -13.93 -13.18 -11.33
CA ARG A 216 -14.65 -12.20 -12.17
C ARG A 216 -16.15 -12.17 -11.92
N PRO A 217 -16.89 -13.31 -11.85
CA PRO A 217 -18.33 -13.27 -11.61
C PRO A 217 -18.70 -12.65 -10.26
N ALA A 218 -17.89 -12.92 -9.21
CA ALA A 218 -18.09 -12.34 -7.89
C ALA A 218 -17.84 -10.83 -7.89
N PHE A 219 -16.80 -10.37 -8.60
CA PHE A 219 -16.50 -8.95 -8.74
C PHE A 219 -17.57 -8.21 -9.53
N ALA A 220 -18.03 -8.76 -10.65
CA ALA A 220 -19.11 -8.19 -11.45
C ALA A 220 -20.42 -8.08 -10.65
N LYS A 221 -20.81 -9.14 -9.93
CA LYS A 221 -21.98 -9.11 -9.04
C LYS A 221 -21.87 -8.04 -7.97
N ARG A 222 -20.69 -7.90 -7.37
CA ARG A 222 -20.44 -6.88 -6.34
C ARG A 222 -20.48 -5.48 -6.94
N LEU A 223 -19.86 -5.25 -8.09
CA LEU A 223 -19.94 -3.96 -8.79
C LEU A 223 -21.38 -3.59 -9.13
N ALA A 224 -22.20 -4.52 -9.64
CA ALA A 224 -23.61 -4.25 -9.91
C ALA A 224 -24.36 -3.77 -8.65
N ALA A 225 -24.05 -4.32 -7.48
CA ALA A 225 -24.64 -3.92 -6.21
C ALA A 225 -24.11 -2.58 -5.67
N GLU A 226 -22.86 -2.22 -5.99
CA GLU A 226 -22.19 -1.02 -5.46
C GLU A 226 -22.14 0.14 -6.46
N SER A 227 -22.51 -0.07 -7.73
CA SER A 227 -22.34 0.90 -8.82
C SER A 227 -23.02 2.24 -8.52
N ALA A 228 -24.23 2.22 -7.96
CA ALA A 228 -24.98 3.43 -7.63
C ALA A 228 -24.22 4.39 -6.69
N ARG A 229 -23.37 3.87 -5.80
CA ARG A 229 -22.57 4.67 -4.87
C ARG A 229 -21.14 4.95 -5.35
N LEU A 230 -20.58 4.09 -6.22
CA LEU A 230 -19.21 4.23 -6.73
C LEU A 230 -19.13 5.09 -7.99
N ARG A 231 -20.14 5.00 -8.87
CA ARG A 231 -20.20 5.75 -10.13
C ARG A 231 -20.08 7.27 -9.93
N PRO A 232 -20.75 7.91 -8.95
CA PRO A 232 -20.61 9.35 -8.73
C PRO A 232 -19.17 9.79 -8.46
N VAL A 233 -18.35 8.98 -7.77
CA VAL A 233 -16.94 9.29 -7.51
C VAL A 233 -16.14 9.40 -8.81
N VAL A 234 -16.43 8.52 -9.77
CA VAL A 234 -15.78 8.53 -11.09
C VAL A 234 -16.26 9.71 -11.93
N GLU A 235 -17.56 9.99 -11.93
CA GLU A 235 -18.15 11.14 -12.63
C GLU A 235 -17.63 12.48 -12.09
N GLU A 236 -17.56 12.63 -10.77
CA GLU A 236 -16.99 13.80 -10.11
C GLU A 236 -15.52 14.00 -10.46
N ARG A 237 -14.74 12.91 -10.50
CA ARG A 237 -13.32 13.01 -10.88
C ARG A 237 -13.15 13.40 -12.34
N LEU A 238 -13.82 12.71 -13.26
CA LEU A 238 -13.72 12.99 -14.69
C LEU A 238 -14.27 14.38 -15.05
N GLY A 239 -15.20 14.90 -14.24
CA GLY A 239 -15.73 16.25 -14.36
C GLY A 239 -14.99 17.32 -13.54
N ASP A 240 -13.80 17.03 -13.00
CA ASP A 240 -12.95 17.93 -12.19
C ASP A 240 -13.66 18.61 -11.00
N ARG A 241 -14.55 17.87 -10.33
CA ARG A 241 -15.28 18.31 -9.12
C ARG A 241 -15.06 17.34 -7.96
N PRO A 242 -13.81 17.06 -7.55
CA PRO A 242 -13.55 16.09 -6.50
C PRO A 242 -14.07 16.56 -5.14
N SER A 243 -14.52 15.62 -4.31
CA SER A 243 -14.76 15.87 -2.88
C SER A 243 -13.48 16.37 -2.18
N PRO A 244 -13.57 17.02 -1.01
CA PRO A 244 -12.39 17.47 -0.26
C PRO A 244 -11.40 16.33 0.09
N ALA A 245 -11.90 15.12 0.40
CA ALA A 245 -11.05 13.97 0.67
C ALA A 245 -10.34 13.49 -0.60
N ALA A 246 -11.07 13.42 -1.72
CA ALA A 246 -10.51 13.07 -3.02
C ALA A 246 -9.49 14.12 -3.51
N ALA A 247 -9.71 15.40 -3.21
CA ALA A 247 -8.77 16.49 -3.49
C ALA A 247 -7.50 16.37 -2.65
N ALA A 248 -7.60 16.02 -1.36
CA ALA A 248 -6.42 15.79 -0.51
C ALA A 248 -5.53 14.66 -1.03
N TRP A 249 -6.13 13.54 -1.48
CA TRP A 249 -5.39 12.48 -2.15
C TRP A 249 -4.76 12.94 -3.46
N ARG A 250 -5.51 13.68 -4.29
CA ARG A 250 -4.99 14.27 -5.54
C ARG A 250 -3.76 15.12 -5.29
N THR A 251 -3.81 16.04 -4.32
CA THR A 251 -2.69 16.92 -3.97
C THR A 251 -1.48 16.12 -3.51
N ALA A 252 -1.67 15.12 -2.65
CA ALA A 252 -0.59 14.26 -2.19
C ALA A 252 0.06 13.49 -3.36
N PHE A 253 -0.76 12.88 -4.22
CA PHE A 253 -0.24 12.13 -5.36
C PHE A 253 0.42 13.01 -6.41
N ALA A 254 -0.09 14.22 -6.66
CA ALA A 254 0.54 15.17 -7.58
C ALA A 254 1.93 15.60 -7.08
N TYR A 255 2.07 15.85 -5.78
CA TYR A 255 3.38 16.12 -5.19
C TYR A 255 4.33 14.92 -5.34
N CYS A 256 3.85 13.71 -5.01
CA CYS A 256 4.64 12.50 -5.18
C CYS A 256 5.07 12.30 -6.64
N ALA A 257 4.15 12.44 -7.60
CA ALA A 257 4.44 12.33 -9.02
C ALA A 257 5.53 13.33 -9.43
N GLY A 258 5.41 14.61 -9.06
CA GLY A 258 6.45 15.60 -9.37
C GLY A 258 7.83 15.28 -8.78
N ALA A 259 7.89 14.79 -7.54
CA ALA A 259 9.14 14.38 -6.91
C ALA A 259 9.77 13.16 -7.62
N LEU A 260 8.95 12.18 -8.00
CA LEU A 260 9.38 10.97 -8.70
C LEU A 260 9.77 11.28 -10.16
N ASP A 261 9.05 12.16 -10.84
CA ASP A 261 9.35 12.62 -12.20
C ASP A 261 10.70 13.35 -12.25
N SER A 262 11.00 14.15 -11.22
CA SER A 262 12.32 14.76 -11.07
C SER A 262 13.42 13.69 -10.98
N SER A 263 13.18 12.60 -10.26
CA SER A 263 14.12 11.46 -10.18
C SER A 263 14.18 10.61 -11.45
N VAL A 264 13.14 10.60 -12.26
CA VAL A 264 13.21 10.03 -13.61
C VAL A 264 14.08 10.90 -14.51
N ALA A 265 13.90 12.23 -14.44
CA ALA A 265 14.66 13.17 -15.25
C ALA A 265 16.15 13.19 -14.93
N ASP A 266 16.54 13.02 -13.66
CA ASP A 266 17.93 12.95 -13.23
C ASP A 266 18.57 11.55 -13.35
N GLY A 267 17.78 10.53 -13.73
CA GLY A 267 18.23 9.16 -13.93
C GLY A 267 18.39 8.32 -12.66
N THR A 268 17.98 8.82 -11.49
CA THR A 268 18.00 8.06 -10.22
C THR A 268 16.84 7.08 -10.07
N LEU A 269 15.76 7.28 -10.82
CA LEU A 269 14.63 6.36 -10.95
C LEU A 269 14.45 5.95 -12.43
N SER A 270 14.43 4.64 -12.71
CA SER A 270 14.19 4.13 -14.06
C SER A 270 13.36 2.85 -14.05
N LEU A 271 12.87 2.43 -15.21
CA LEU A 271 12.14 1.17 -15.33
C LEU A 271 13.08 -0.02 -15.10
N GLU A 272 14.31 0.03 -15.60
CA GLU A 272 15.33 -1.00 -15.40
C GLU A 272 15.66 -1.19 -13.91
N LEU A 273 15.77 -0.08 -13.16
CA LEU A 273 15.94 -0.13 -11.71
C LEU A 273 14.78 -0.89 -11.05
N LEU A 274 13.55 -0.52 -11.38
CA LEU A 274 12.35 -1.13 -10.81
C LEU A 274 12.20 -2.61 -11.23
N ASP A 275 12.55 -2.97 -12.46
CA ASP A 275 12.50 -4.35 -12.97
C ASP A 275 13.54 -5.23 -12.28
N SER A 276 14.74 -4.71 -12.02
CA SER A 276 15.83 -5.42 -11.33
C SER A 276 15.42 -5.94 -9.94
N ILE A 277 14.56 -5.19 -9.24
CA ILE A 277 14.03 -5.57 -7.93
C ILE A 277 13.16 -6.82 -8.04
N THR A 278 12.38 -6.92 -9.11
CA THR A 278 11.49 -8.07 -9.33
C THR A 278 12.23 -9.27 -9.91
N ALA A 279 13.30 -9.03 -10.68
CA ALA A 279 14.10 -10.07 -11.31
C ALA A 279 14.95 -10.85 -10.30
N SER A 280 15.34 -10.23 -9.19
CA SER A 280 16.13 -10.87 -8.13
C SER A 280 15.32 -11.81 -7.22
N GLN A 281 14.00 -11.89 -7.40
CA GLN A 281 13.14 -12.72 -6.56
C GLN A 281 12.97 -14.13 -7.14
N ASP A 282 13.09 -15.15 -6.30
CA ASP A 282 12.72 -16.51 -6.66
C ASP A 282 11.20 -16.60 -6.83
N ARG A 283 10.75 -16.88 -8.06
CA ARG A 283 9.33 -16.98 -8.41
C ARG A 283 8.82 -18.41 -8.48
N SER A 284 9.68 -19.42 -8.27
CA SER A 284 9.36 -20.84 -8.51
C SER A 284 8.18 -21.36 -7.70
N ALA A 285 7.91 -20.76 -6.55
CA ALA A 285 6.79 -21.10 -5.68
C ALA A 285 5.88 -19.89 -5.44
N MET A 286 5.63 -19.05 -6.46
CA MET A 286 4.79 -17.84 -6.36
C MET A 286 3.37 -17.99 -6.92
N GLY A 287 2.90 -19.22 -7.15
CA GLY A 287 1.53 -19.51 -7.57
C GLY A 287 0.47 -19.17 -6.50
N PRO A 288 -0.82 -19.26 -6.85
CA PRO A 288 -1.93 -18.95 -5.94
C PRO A 288 -2.03 -19.94 -4.77
N PRO A 289 -2.67 -19.52 -3.64
CA PRO A 289 -2.99 -20.44 -2.56
C PRO A 289 -3.74 -21.68 -3.07
N GLY A 290 -3.23 -22.87 -2.77
CA GLY A 290 -3.77 -24.14 -3.27
C GLY A 290 -3.11 -24.66 -4.55
N ALA A 291 -2.32 -23.85 -5.24
CA ALA A 291 -1.47 -24.26 -6.38
C ALA A 291 -0.16 -23.46 -6.41
N PRO A 292 0.72 -23.59 -5.39
CA PRO A 292 1.91 -22.74 -5.23
C PRO A 292 2.94 -22.88 -6.36
N GLU A 293 2.98 -24.02 -7.05
CA GLU A 293 3.87 -24.29 -8.18
C GLU A 293 3.27 -23.86 -9.53
N ALA A 294 1.99 -23.48 -9.57
CA ALA A 294 1.33 -22.97 -10.78
C ALA A 294 1.68 -21.50 -11.02
N VAL A 295 2.97 -21.26 -11.28
CA VAL A 295 3.54 -19.94 -11.53
C VAL A 295 3.19 -19.50 -12.96
N PRO A 296 2.77 -18.23 -13.18
CA PRO A 296 2.56 -17.70 -14.52
C PRO A 296 3.81 -17.90 -15.40
N THR A 297 3.61 -18.47 -16.59
CA THR A 297 4.66 -18.66 -17.60
C THR A 297 4.67 -17.50 -18.59
N GLY A 298 5.86 -17.01 -18.96
CA GLY A 298 6.05 -15.90 -19.92
C GLY A 298 6.28 -14.55 -19.25
N ASP A 299 6.52 -13.52 -20.06
CA ASP A 299 6.90 -12.18 -19.59
C ASP A 299 5.70 -11.32 -19.14
N SER A 300 4.49 -11.66 -19.60
CA SER A 300 3.24 -10.94 -19.33
C SER A 300 2.15 -11.88 -18.79
N PRO A 301 1.22 -11.39 -17.94
CA PRO A 301 0.06 -12.17 -17.51
C PRO A 301 -0.83 -12.63 -18.67
N ASP A 302 -1.22 -13.91 -18.69
CA ASP A 302 -2.11 -14.47 -19.72
C ASP A 302 -3.56 -13.98 -19.55
N SER A 303 -3.87 -12.83 -20.16
CA SER A 303 -5.22 -12.24 -20.21
C SER A 303 -5.44 -11.48 -21.52
N ALA A 304 -6.71 -11.28 -21.88
CA ALA A 304 -7.05 -10.53 -23.09
C ALA A 304 -6.54 -9.08 -23.04
N PHE A 305 -6.59 -8.43 -21.87
CA PHE A 305 -6.08 -7.07 -21.70
C PHE A 305 -4.58 -6.98 -22.02
N HIS A 306 -3.77 -7.82 -21.36
CA HIS A 306 -2.31 -7.80 -21.56
C HIS A 306 -1.94 -8.15 -23.00
N ARG A 307 -2.57 -9.15 -23.64
CA ARG A 307 -2.33 -9.42 -25.07
C ARG A 307 -2.60 -8.23 -25.97
N VAL A 308 -3.71 -7.51 -25.77
CA VAL A 308 -4.05 -6.34 -26.60
C VAL A 308 -3.10 -5.16 -26.36
N VAL A 309 -2.64 -4.99 -25.12
CA VAL A 309 -1.61 -4.00 -24.77
C VAL A 309 -0.26 -4.37 -25.40
N ASP A 310 0.16 -5.63 -25.32
CA ASP A 310 1.40 -6.12 -25.93
C ASP A 310 1.34 -5.92 -27.45
N GLU A 311 0.24 -6.33 -28.09
CA GLU A 311 -0.03 -6.11 -29.53
C GLU A 311 -0.11 -4.64 -29.92
N SER A 312 -0.26 -3.72 -28.96
CA SER A 312 -0.26 -2.27 -29.23
C SER A 312 1.12 -1.68 -29.39
N GLY A 313 2.15 -2.38 -28.93
CA GLY A 313 3.51 -1.87 -28.89
C GLY A 313 3.72 -0.74 -27.88
N VAL A 314 2.68 -0.26 -27.19
CA VAL A 314 2.77 0.82 -26.19
C VAL A 314 3.74 0.48 -25.06
N ILE A 315 3.91 -0.81 -24.75
CA ILE A 315 4.85 -1.29 -23.73
C ILE A 315 6.19 -1.77 -24.29
N ALA A 316 6.41 -1.74 -25.61
CA ALA A 316 7.67 -2.19 -26.21
C ALA A 316 8.81 -1.19 -25.95
N ASP A 317 8.47 0.10 -25.90
CA ASP A 317 9.35 1.19 -25.47
C ASP A 317 8.54 2.13 -24.56
N PRO A 318 8.29 1.73 -23.29
CA PRO A 318 7.47 2.50 -22.39
C PRO A 318 8.14 3.84 -22.09
N PRO A 319 7.38 4.95 -22.08
CA PRO A 319 7.96 6.26 -21.83
C PRO A 319 8.56 6.33 -20.43
N LYS A 320 9.70 7.01 -20.27
CA LYS A 320 10.46 7.05 -19.00
C LYS A 320 9.63 7.47 -17.79
N TRP A 321 8.69 8.41 -17.96
CA TRP A 321 7.80 8.87 -16.89
C TRP A 321 6.99 7.72 -16.25
N PHE A 322 6.78 6.62 -16.98
CA PHE A 322 6.06 5.46 -16.47
C PHE A 322 6.73 4.84 -15.24
N ALA A 323 8.05 5.01 -15.05
CA ALA A 323 8.73 4.58 -13.82
C ALA A 323 8.19 5.30 -12.57
N SER A 324 7.97 6.61 -12.68
CA SER A 324 7.38 7.43 -11.61
C SER A 324 5.96 6.96 -11.28
N TYR A 325 5.12 6.82 -12.29
CA TYR A 325 3.75 6.35 -12.13
C TYR A 325 3.69 4.94 -11.52
N ARG A 326 4.48 4.00 -12.03
CA ARG A 326 4.55 2.61 -11.53
C ARG A 326 5.01 2.56 -10.08
N LEU A 327 6.03 3.34 -9.71
CA LEU A 327 6.48 3.40 -8.32
C LEU A 327 5.40 4.00 -7.42
N LEU A 328 4.77 5.12 -7.81
CA LEU A 328 3.71 5.75 -7.02
C LEU A 328 2.53 4.79 -6.74
N VAL A 329 2.07 4.07 -7.75
CA VAL A 329 1.01 3.05 -7.60
C VAL A 329 1.41 2.00 -6.57
N ASN A 330 2.63 1.48 -6.65
CA ASN A 330 3.14 0.49 -5.70
C ASN A 330 3.25 1.04 -4.27
N LEU A 331 3.73 2.29 -4.11
CA LEU A 331 3.84 2.93 -2.80
C LEU A 331 2.47 3.21 -2.16
N PHE A 332 1.47 3.57 -2.95
CA PHE A 332 0.10 3.68 -2.47
C PHE A 332 -0.46 2.31 -2.03
N TYR A 333 -0.25 1.26 -2.83
CA TYR A 333 -0.70 -0.09 -2.47
C TYR A 333 -0.08 -0.61 -1.18
N GLN A 334 1.14 -0.19 -0.83
CA GLN A 334 1.77 -0.51 0.45
C GLN A 334 1.09 0.18 1.65
N GLN A 335 0.31 1.24 1.45
CA GLN A 335 -0.44 1.92 2.53
C GLN A 335 -1.78 1.25 2.82
N LEU A 336 -2.37 0.56 1.84
CA LEU A 336 -3.70 -0.05 1.96
C LEU A 336 -3.89 -0.97 3.18
N PRO A 337 -2.88 -1.76 3.63
CA PRO A 337 -3.01 -2.57 4.84
C PRO A 337 -3.22 -1.77 6.13
N LEU A 338 -2.83 -0.49 6.19
CA LEU A 338 -3.15 0.42 7.30
C LEU A 338 -4.61 0.87 7.28
N LEU A 339 -5.24 0.90 6.11
CA LEU A 339 -6.68 1.10 5.96
C LEU A 339 -7.49 -0.19 6.16
N THR A 340 -6.84 -1.26 6.64
CA THR A 340 -7.43 -2.61 6.78
C THR A 340 -7.98 -3.20 5.47
N VAL A 341 -7.48 -2.70 4.32
CA VAL A 341 -7.85 -3.20 3.00
C VAL A 341 -7.09 -4.48 2.70
N SER A 342 -7.83 -5.55 2.45
CA SER A 342 -7.25 -6.83 2.03
C SER A 342 -6.79 -6.80 0.57
N PRO A 343 -5.89 -7.72 0.15
CA PRO A 343 -5.51 -7.85 -1.25
C PRO A 343 -6.72 -8.04 -2.17
N MET A 344 -7.73 -8.80 -1.74
CA MET A 344 -8.96 -9.02 -2.52
C MET A 344 -9.76 -7.73 -2.71
N GLN A 345 -9.86 -6.89 -1.68
CA GLN A 345 -10.51 -5.58 -1.78
C GLN A 345 -9.73 -4.64 -2.70
N ARG A 346 -8.39 -4.66 -2.67
CA ARG A 346 -7.55 -3.92 -3.62
C ARG A 346 -7.86 -4.33 -5.06
N TYR A 347 -7.80 -5.63 -5.39
CA TYR A 347 -8.07 -6.11 -6.75
C TYR A 347 -9.50 -5.79 -7.19
N TYR A 348 -10.48 -5.92 -6.29
CA TYR A 348 -11.85 -5.51 -6.56
C TYR A 348 -11.95 -4.02 -6.89
N MET A 349 -11.25 -3.15 -6.16
CA MET A 349 -11.31 -1.72 -6.44
C MET A 349 -10.63 -1.35 -7.75
N CYS A 350 -9.51 -1.99 -8.08
CA CYS A 350 -8.90 -1.85 -9.40
C CYS A 350 -9.88 -2.21 -10.52
N TYR A 351 -10.55 -3.37 -10.40
CA TYR A 351 -11.58 -3.83 -11.34
C TYR A 351 -12.74 -2.82 -11.43
N ALA A 352 -13.38 -2.52 -10.31
CA ALA A 352 -14.56 -1.67 -10.24
C ALA A 352 -14.33 -0.27 -10.84
N ILE A 353 -13.22 0.39 -10.51
CA ILE A 353 -12.92 1.73 -11.05
C ILE A 353 -12.62 1.66 -12.55
N SER A 354 -11.92 0.62 -13.03
CA SER A 354 -11.64 0.47 -14.46
C SER A 354 -12.90 0.25 -15.29
N GLU A 355 -13.85 -0.55 -14.80
CA GLU A 355 -15.16 -0.77 -15.45
C GLU A 355 -16.02 0.50 -15.42
N LEU A 356 -16.10 1.17 -14.27
CA LEU A 356 -16.90 2.39 -14.12
C LEU A 356 -16.38 3.54 -14.99
N VAL A 357 -15.07 3.64 -15.22
CA VAL A 357 -14.53 4.65 -16.15
C VAL A 357 -14.94 4.36 -17.59
N ASP A 358 -14.94 3.09 -18.03
CA ASP A 358 -15.46 2.73 -19.36
C ASP A 358 -16.95 3.08 -19.48
N ASP A 359 -17.74 2.76 -18.46
CA ASP A 359 -19.18 3.05 -18.42
C ASP A 359 -19.49 4.55 -18.43
N VAL A 360 -18.79 5.35 -17.62
CA VAL A 360 -19.01 6.80 -17.52
C VAL A 360 -18.58 7.53 -18.78
N LEU A 361 -17.49 7.09 -19.42
CA LEU A 361 -17.06 7.65 -20.71
C LEU A 361 -17.91 7.15 -21.89
N GLY A 362 -18.68 6.08 -21.71
CA GLY A 362 -19.42 5.43 -22.79
C GLY A 362 -18.49 4.84 -23.87
N GLU A 363 -17.23 4.55 -23.51
CA GLU A 363 -16.19 4.10 -24.43
C GLU A 363 -15.38 2.98 -23.78
N SER A 364 -15.24 1.85 -24.48
CA SER A 364 -14.45 0.72 -23.98
C SER A 364 -12.95 1.04 -23.93
N TRP A 365 -12.23 0.40 -23.02
CA TRP A 365 -10.78 0.52 -22.95
C TRP A 365 -10.08 0.13 -24.26
N GLN A 366 -10.62 -0.83 -25.03
CA GLN A 366 -10.07 -1.23 -26.33
C GLN A 366 -10.11 -0.09 -27.34
N ASN A 367 -11.23 0.66 -27.37
CA ASN A 367 -11.39 1.79 -28.27
C ASN A 367 -10.42 2.92 -27.87
N ARG A 368 -10.32 3.21 -26.55
CA ARG A 368 -9.40 4.21 -26.00
C ARG A 368 -7.93 3.89 -26.30
N LEU A 369 -7.55 2.61 -26.19
CA LEU A 369 -6.20 2.14 -26.50
C LEU A 369 -5.92 2.19 -28.01
N SER A 370 -6.91 1.86 -28.85
CA SER A 370 -6.78 1.91 -30.31
C SER A 370 -6.61 3.34 -30.83
N ARG A 371 -7.28 4.32 -30.22
CA ARG A 371 -7.12 5.74 -30.56
C ARG A 371 -5.70 6.25 -30.30
N GLN A 372 -5.07 5.83 -29.19
CA GLN A 372 -3.66 6.15 -28.94
C GLN A 372 -2.73 5.66 -30.05
N ARG A 373 -3.04 4.53 -30.71
CA ARG A 373 -2.26 4.06 -31.87
C ARG A 373 -2.39 4.97 -33.09
N GLY A 374 -3.52 5.67 -33.23
CA GLY A 374 -3.81 6.57 -34.35
C GLY A 374 -3.11 7.92 -34.23
N ASP A 375 -2.96 8.43 -33.01
CA ASP A 375 -2.34 9.73 -32.72
C ASP A 375 -0.79 9.68 -32.66
N VAL A 376 -0.19 8.48 -32.73
CA VAL A 376 1.26 8.24 -32.68
C VAL A 376 1.83 7.80 -34.05
N ARG A 377 1.09 8.02 -35.15
CA ARG A 377 1.58 7.80 -36.53
C ARG A 377 2.01 9.07 -37.22
#